data_AF-K9PRL0-F1
#
_entry.id   AF-K9PRL0-F1
#
_cell.length_a   1.000
_cell.length_b   1.000
_cell.length_c   1.000
_cell.angle_alpha   90.00
_cell.angle_beta   90.00
_cell.angle_gamma   90.00
#
_symmetry.space_group_name_H-M   'P 1'
#
loop_
_entity.id
_entity.type
_entity.pdbx_description
1 polymer ?
#
loop_
_entity_poly.entity_id
_entity_poly.type
_entity_poly.pdbx_seq_one_letter_code
_entity_poly.pdbx_strand_id
1 'polypeptide(L)'
;MRDCSVSVSLTRAFRPALPKTPQNKIDKPLDSELVKKIMRWDMAVLQESPWYQEILREGEKRGEERGLQIGEERGLRAGIELALEIKFGIPGLELMPIISQIHDLQRLKAIQQAIKIANTVAELQQVLYSK
;
A
#
# COMPACT_ATOMS: atom_id res chain seq x y z
N MET A 1 13.50 70.90 14.85
CA MET A 1 12.23 71.65 14.89
C MET A 1 11.44 71.25 13.66
N ARG A 2 10.25 70.65 13.86
CA ARG A 2 8.98 70.71 13.07
C ARG A 2 9.08 71.03 11.56
N ASP A 3 8.47 70.35 10.58
CA ASP A 3 7.43 69.31 10.42
C ASP A 3 7.69 68.67 9.02
N CYS A 4 7.20 67.51 8.57
CA CYS A 4 5.82 67.28 8.16
C CYS A 4 5.68 65.85 7.61
N SER A 5 4.60 65.19 8.01
CA SER A 5 4.10 63.90 7.52
C SER A 5 3.78 63.91 6.03
N VAL A 6 4.16 62.86 5.29
CA VAL A 6 3.28 62.29 4.25
C VAL A 6 3.42 60.77 4.25
N SER A 7 2.33 60.13 4.68
CA SER A 7 2.02 58.73 4.51
C SER A 7 1.79 58.40 3.03
N VAL A 8 2.39 57.32 2.52
CA VAL A 8 1.79 56.57 1.40
C VAL A 8 1.85 55.10 1.74
N SER A 9 0.71 54.62 2.23
CA SER A 9 0.45 53.25 2.62
C SER A 9 0.55 52.32 1.40
N LEU A 10 1.19 51.18 1.65
CA LEU A 10 1.24 49.98 0.82
C LEU A 10 -0.09 49.75 0.07
N THR A 11 -0.09 49.85 -1.26
CA THR A 11 -1.21 49.41 -2.11
C THR A 11 -1.35 47.89 -1.99
N ARG A 12 -2.11 47.45 -0.99
CA ARG A 12 -2.61 46.08 -0.89
C ARG A 12 -3.60 45.89 -2.04
N ALA A 13 -3.21 45.07 -3.02
CA ALA A 13 -4.10 44.66 -4.10
C ALA A 13 -5.45 44.24 -3.51
N PHE A 14 -6.50 44.98 -3.90
CA PHE A 14 -7.88 44.70 -3.53
C PHE A 14 -8.26 43.39 -4.21
N ARG A 15 -8.05 42.25 -3.54
CA ARG A 15 -8.67 40.99 -3.97
C ARG A 15 -10.17 41.15 -3.69
N PRO A 16 -11.03 41.24 -4.71
CA PRO A 16 -12.46 41.22 -4.44
C PRO A 16 -12.79 39.89 -3.74
N ALA A 17 -13.50 39.97 -2.62
CA ALA A 17 -14.03 38.79 -1.97
C ALA A 17 -14.97 38.09 -2.97
N LEU A 18 -14.67 36.83 -3.30
CA LEU A 18 -15.56 35.99 -4.09
C LEU A 18 -16.96 36.03 -3.42
N PRO A 19 -18.06 36.15 -4.19
CA PRO A 19 -19.39 36.03 -3.64
C PRO A 19 -19.46 34.69 -2.92
N LYS A 20 -19.78 34.71 -1.62
CA LYS A 20 -19.99 33.45 -0.90
C LYS A 20 -21.11 32.74 -1.63
N THR A 21 -20.76 31.64 -2.30
CA THR A 21 -21.74 30.71 -2.86
C THR A 21 -22.78 30.44 -1.78
N PRO A 22 -24.09 30.39 -2.11
CA PRO A 22 -25.07 29.99 -1.13
C PRO A 22 -24.57 28.66 -0.57
N GLN A 23 -24.26 28.61 0.73
CA GLN A 23 -23.99 27.33 1.37
C GLN A 23 -25.23 26.49 1.11
N ASN A 24 -25.11 25.55 0.17
CA ASN A 24 -26.14 24.56 -0.04
C ASN A 24 -26.10 23.70 1.24
N LYS A 25 -26.95 24.07 2.19
CA LYS A 25 -27.16 23.35 3.44
C LYS A 25 -27.74 21.99 3.11
N ILE A 26 -26.88 21.05 2.73
CA ILE A 26 -27.20 19.64 2.91
C ILE A 26 -26.89 19.33 4.38
N ASP A 27 -27.60 20.01 5.28
CA ASP A 27 -27.59 19.77 6.73
C ASP A 27 -28.64 18.70 7.07
N LYS A 28 -28.66 17.61 6.30
CA LYS A 28 -29.34 16.37 6.66
C LYS A 28 -28.32 15.25 6.47
N PRO A 29 -28.03 14.43 7.51
CA PRO A 29 -27.43 13.14 7.24
C PRO A 29 -28.36 12.48 6.22
N LEU A 30 -27.79 12.14 5.05
CA LEU A 30 -28.44 11.50 3.92
C LEU A 30 -29.57 10.60 4.46
N ASP A 31 -30.83 11.01 4.28
CA ASP A 31 -31.96 10.52 5.06
C ASP A 31 -31.90 8.99 5.11
N SER A 32 -31.56 8.48 6.31
CA SER A 32 -31.07 7.12 6.53
C SER A 32 -32.07 6.10 5.98
N GLU A 33 -33.35 6.44 5.99
CA GLU A 33 -34.44 5.64 5.44
C GLU A 33 -34.53 5.68 3.91
N LEU A 34 -34.31 6.84 3.28
CA LEU A 34 -34.27 6.91 1.81
C LEU A 34 -33.05 6.18 1.27
N VAL A 35 -31.89 6.34 1.92
CA VAL A 35 -30.68 5.61 1.57
C VAL A 35 -30.89 4.13 1.81
N LYS A 36 -31.47 3.69 2.94
CA LYS A 36 -31.83 2.28 3.16
C LYS A 36 -32.85 1.77 2.15
N LYS A 37 -33.80 2.60 1.70
CA LYS A 37 -34.85 2.25 0.72
C LYS A 37 -34.32 2.21 -0.71
N ILE A 38 -33.33 3.04 -1.04
CA ILE A 38 -32.54 2.99 -2.28
C ILE A 38 -31.56 1.81 -2.23
N MET A 39 -30.87 1.61 -1.09
CA MET A 39 -29.99 0.47 -0.80
C MET A 39 -30.76 -0.85 -0.63
N ARG A 40 -32.10 -0.79 -0.59
CA ARG A 40 -33.04 -1.93 -0.68
C ARG A 40 -33.05 -2.53 -2.09
N TRP A 41 -31.89 -2.56 -2.72
CA TRP A 41 -31.63 -3.53 -3.76
C TRP A 41 -31.77 -4.89 -3.08
N ASP A 42 -32.79 -5.67 -3.45
CA ASP A 42 -32.78 -7.07 -3.08
C ASP A 42 -31.43 -7.63 -3.51
N MET A 43 -30.71 -8.24 -2.58
CA MET A 43 -29.37 -8.75 -2.87
C MET A 43 -29.40 -9.79 -4.01
N ALA A 44 -30.57 -10.41 -4.22
CA ALA A 44 -30.90 -11.22 -5.39
C ALA A 44 -30.84 -10.43 -6.71
N VAL A 45 -31.42 -9.22 -6.78
CA VAL A 45 -31.41 -8.38 -7.99
C VAL A 45 -30.01 -7.85 -8.30
N LEU A 46 -29.21 -7.53 -7.27
CA LEU A 46 -27.81 -7.16 -7.47
C LEU A 46 -26.98 -8.34 -7.95
N GLN A 47 -27.17 -9.54 -7.40
CA GLN A 47 -26.47 -10.74 -7.84
C GLN A 47 -26.72 -11.07 -9.31
N GLU A 48 -27.92 -10.78 -9.83
CA GLU A 48 -28.25 -10.96 -11.24
C GLU A 48 -27.81 -9.80 -12.14
N SER A 49 -27.36 -8.68 -11.58
CA SER A 49 -26.89 -7.53 -12.35
C SER A 49 -25.59 -7.87 -13.10
N PRO A 50 -25.52 -7.64 -14.42
CA PRO A 50 -24.30 -7.84 -15.19
C PRO A 50 -23.10 -7.08 -14.62
N TRP A 51 -23.31 -5.89 -14.05
CA TRP A 51 -22.24 -5.07 -13.46
C TRP A 51 -21.71 -5.64 -12.15
N TYR A 52 -22.57 -6.25 -11.32
CA TYR A 52 -22.14 -6.90 -10.08
C TYR A 52 -21.33 -8.17 -10.36
N GLN A 53 -21.75 -8.95 -11.36
CA GLN A 53 -21.01 -10.11 -11.85
C GLN A 53 -19.61 -9.72 -12.35
N GLU A 54 -19.50 -8.58 -13.03
CA GLU A 54 -18.20 -8.06 -13.48
C GLU A 54 -17.29 -7.67 -12.30
N ILE A 55 -17.82 -7.01 -11.27
CA ILE A 55 -17.06 -6.68 -10.06
C ILE A 55 -16.60 -7.94 -9.33
N LEU A 56 -17.48 -8.93 -9.19
CA LEU A 56 -17.12 -10.20 -8.57
C LEU A 56 -16.01 -10.90 -9.34
N ARG A 57 -16.14 -11.01 -10.67
CA ARG A 57 -15.13 -11.63 -11.54
C ARG A 57 -13.79 -10.91 -11.46
N GLU A 58 -13.79 -9.58 -11.55
CA GLU A 58 -12.57 -8.78 -11.43
C GLU A 58 -11.98 -8.86 -10.02
N GLY A 59 -12.83 -8.91 -9.00
CA GLY A 59 -12.43 -9.09 -7.61
C GLY A 59 -11.76 -10.45 -7.35
N GLU A 60 -12.34 -11.53 -7.88
CA GLU A 60 -11.79 -12.88 -7.84
C GLU A 60 -10.45 -12.96 -8.56
N LYS A 61 -10.38 -12.44 -9.80
CA LYS A 61 -9.14 -12.40 -10.58
C LYS A 61 -8.01 -11.65 -9.85
N ARG A 62 -8.30 -10.46 -9.30
CA ARG A 62 -7.33 -9.71 -8.50
C ARG A 62 -6.99 -10.39 -7.18
N GLY A 63 -7.92 -11.15 -6.62
CA GLY A 63 -7.72 -11.92 -5.39
C GLY A 63 -6.78 -13.09 -5.62
N GLU A 64 -7.00 -13.84 -6.70
CA GLU A 64 -6.15 -14.93 -7.15
C GLU A 64 -4.72 -14.44 -7.46
N GLU A 65 -4.59 -13.36 -8.24
CA GLU A 65 -3.27 -12.80 -8.58
C GLU A 65 -2.50 -12.34 -7.33
N ARG A 66 -3.16 -11.62 -6.42
CA ARG A 66 -2.55 -11.23 -5.14
C ARG A 66 -2.22 -12.43 -4.26
N GLY A 67 -3.11 -13.42 -4.22
CA GLY A 67 -2.93 -14.65 -3.46
C GLY A 67 -1.70 -15.42 -3.93
N LEU A 68 -1.51 -15.53 -5.25
CA LEU A 68 -0.36 -16.18 -5.85
C LEU A 68 0.94 -15.44 -5.51
N GLN A 69 0.97 -14.12 -5.65
CA GLN A 69 2.16 -13.32 -5.32
C GLN A 69 2.55 -13.42 -3.84
N ILE A 70 1.56 -13.27 -2.93
CA ILE A 70 1.79 -13.39 -1.48
C ILE A 70 2.23 -14.82 -1.12
N GLY A 71 1.62 -15.83 -1.75
CA GLY A 71 1.94 -17.24 -1.55
C GLY A 71 3.38 -17.55 -1.98
N GLU A 72 3.79 -17.07 -3.15
CA GLU A 72 5.15 -17.23 -3.65
C GLU A 72 6.17 -16.56 -2.72
N GLU A 73 5.92 -15.32 -2.29
CA GLU A 73 6.82 -14.61 -1.37
C GLU A 73 6.94 -15.34 -0.03
N ARG A 74 5.82 -15.75 0.57
CA ARG A 74 5.81 -16.47 1.85
C ARG A 74 6.52 -17.82 1.74
N GLY A 75 6.24 -18.59 0.68
CA GLY A 75 6.87 -19.87 0.45
C GLY A 75 8.38 -19.75 0.25
N LEU A 76 8.82 -18.73 -0.50
CA LEU A 76 10.23 -18.47 -0.73
C LEU A 76 10.95 -18.08 0.57
N ARG A 77 10.35 -17.22 1.40
CA ARG A 77 10.91 -16.83 2.71
C ARG A 77 11.02 -18.03 3.66
N ALA A 78 9.97 -18.82 3.79
CA ALA A 78 9.97 -20.01 4.63
C ALA A 78 11.02 -21.03 4.14
N GLY A 79 11.18 -21.20 2.82
CA GLY A 79 12.21 -22.06 2.25
C GLY A 79 13.63 -21.57 2.52
N ILE A 80 13.85 -20.25 2.49
CA ILE A 80 15.13 -19.63 2.85
C ILE A 80 15.44 -19.86 4.33
N GLU A 81 14.48 -19.58 5.22
CA GLU A 81 14.61 -19.80 6.66
C GLU A 81 15.02 -21.24 6.98
N LEU A 82 14.29 -22.21 6.43
CA LEU A 82 14.58 -23.63 6.60
C LEU A 82 15.95 -24.00 6.04
N ALA A 83 16.33 -23.50 4.86
CA ALA A 83 17.64 -23.79 4.27
C ALA A 83 18.79 -23.23 5.10
N LEU A 84 18.62 -22.04 5.69
CA LEU A 84 19.58 -21.43 6.60
C LEU A 84 19.72 -22.24 7.89
N GLU A 85 18.61 -22.66 8.48
CA GLU A 85 18.58 -23.49 9.68
C GLU A 85 19.30 -24.83 9.44
N ILE A 86 18.97 -25.51 8.35
CA ILE A 86 19.55 -26.82 8.01
C ILE A 86 21.06 -26.70 7.75
N LYS A 87 21.50 -25.69 7.01
CA LYS A 87 22.88 -25.62 6.52
C LYS A 87 23.83 -24.91 7.49
N PHE A 88 23.35 -23.89 8.18
CA PHE A 88 24.17 -23.00 8.99
C PHE A 88 23.72 -22.92 10.45
N GLY A 89 22.57 -23.51 10.81
CA GLY A 89 22.02 -23.45 12.16
C GLY A 89 21.67 -22.03 12.59
N ILE A 90 21.84 -21.74 13.89
CA ILE A 90 21.53 -20.44 14.50
C ILE A 90 22.25 -19.27 13.79
N PRO A 91 23.56 -19.34 13.46
CA PRO A 91 24.24 -18.28 12.71
C PRO A 91 23.59 -17.94 11.36
N GLY A 92 22.95 -18.91 10.69
CA GLY A 92 22.20 -18.65 9.47
C GLY A 92 20.90 -17.89 9.73
N LEU A 93 20.18 -18.25 10.80
CA LEU A 93 18.93 -17.61 11.19
C LEU A 93 19.09 -16.14 11.62
N GLU A 94 20.28 -15.74 12.10
CA GLU A 94 20.58 -14.33 12.39
C GLU A 94 20.49 -13.41 11.16
N LEU A 95 20.48 -13.97 9.95
CA LEU A 95 20.28 -13.23 8.70
C LEU A 95 18.81 -12.97 8.38
N MET A 96 17.87 -13.65 9.04
CA MET A 96 16.43 -13.53 8.78
C MET A 96 15.88 -12.09 8.95
N PRO A 97 16.29 -11.30 9.96
CA PRO A 97 15.86 -9.91 10.08
C PRO A 97 16.26 -9.00 8.90
N ILE A 98 17.32 -9.37 8.18
CA ILE A 98 17.78 -8.64 6.98
C ILE A 98 16.98 -9.13 5.76
N ILE A 99 16.84 -10.45 5.62
CA ILE A 99 16.12 -11.07 4.50
C ILE A 99 14.63 -10.68 4.53
N SER A 100 14.02 -10.53 5.71
CA SER A 100 12.63 -10.08 5.88
C SER A 100 12.35 -8.70 5.31
N GLN A 101 13.36 -7.83 5.24
CA GLN A 101 13.24 -6.47 4.68
C GLN A 101 13.40 -6.42 3.15
N ILE A 102 13.80 -7.54 2.52
CA ILE A 102 13.96 -7.60 1.07
C ILE A 102 12.60 -7.91 0.45
N HIS A 103 12.04 -6.97 -0.31
CA HIS A 103 10.75 -7.13 -1.01
C HIS A 103 10.89 -7.57 -2.48
N ASP A 104 12.11 -7.64 -3.01
CA ASP A 104 12.37 -8.09 -4.37
C ASP A 104 12.41 -9.62 -4.43
N LEU A 105 11.41 -10.22 -5.10
CA LEU A 105 11.31 -11.65 -5.34
C LEU A 105 12.52 -12.24 -6.06
N GLN A 106 13.10 -11.53 -7.05
CA GLN A 106 14.26 -12.01 -7.78
C GLN A 106 15.49 -12.05 -6.88
N ARG A 107 15.66 -11.04 -6.04
CA ARG A 107 16.72 -11.01 -5.03
C ARG A 107 16.57 -12.14 -4.01
N LEU A 108 15.35 -12.42 -3.55
CA LEU A 108 15.08 -13.56 -2.67
C LEU A 108 15.42 -14.90 -3.35
N LYS A 109 15.08 -15.08 -4.63
CA LYS A 109 15.46 -16.28 -5.41
C LYS A 109 16.98 -16.40 -5.55
N ALA A 110 17.69 -15.30 -5.78
CA ALA A 110 19.14 -15.29 -5.84
C ALA A 110 19.77 -15.69 -4.50
N ILE A 111 19.23 -15.20 -3.38
CA ILE A 111 19.65 -15.59 -2.03
C ILE A 111 19.42 -17.08 -1.80
N GLN A 112 18.26 -17.61 -2.19
CA GLN A 112 17.99 -19.04 -2.09
C GLN A 112 19.03 -19.88 -2.85
N GLN A 113 19.40 -19.47 -4.06
CA GLN A 113 20.46 -20.15 -4.83
C GLN A 113 21.84 -20.00 -4.18
N ALA A 114 22.16 -18.81 -3.65
CA ALA A 114 23.40 -18.57 -2.93
C ALA A 114 23.53 -19.47 -1.70
N ILE A 115 22.45 -19.69 -0.94
CA ILE A 115 22.44 -20.62 0.20
C ILE A 115 22.81 -22.04 -0.23
N LYS A 116 22.37 -22.49 -1.40
CA LYS A 116 22.70 -23.85 -1.89
C LYS A 116 24.20 -24.01 -2.15
N ILE A 117 24.87 -22.96 -2.61
CA ILE A 117 26.28 -23.01 -3.04
C ILE A 117 27.25 -22.61 -1.91
N ALA A 118 26.91 -21.60 -1.11
CA ALA A 118 27.79 -21.03 -0.09
C ALA A 118 28.16 -22.07 0.98
N ASN A 119 29.44 -22.19 1.33
CA ASN A 119 29.88 -23.15 2.36
C ASN A 119 29.90 -22.52 3.76
N THR A 120 29.88 -21.19 3.84
CA THR A 120 29.94 -20.45 5.09
C THR A 120 28.90 -19.33 5.15
N VAL A 121 28.53 -18.91 6.37
CA VAL A 121 27.63 -17.77 6.59
C VAL A 121 28.26 -16.47 6.10
N ALA A 122 29.58 -16.33 6.19
CA ALA A 122 30.31 -15.14 5.74
C ALA A 122 30.20 -14.92 4.22
N GLU A 123 30.31 -15.99 3.42
CA GLU A 123 30.07 -15.94 1.97
C GLU A 123 28.65 -15.47 1.66
N LEU A 124 27.66 -15.96 2.41
CA LEU A 124 26.26 -15.57 2.21
C LEU A 124 26.00 -14.11 2.59
N GLN A 125 26.66 -13.61 3.64
CA GLN A 125 26.58 -12.20 4.03
C GLN A 125 27.08 -11.28 2.91
N GLN A 126 28.15 -11.65 2.20
CA GLN A 126 28.64 -10.85 1.08
C GLN A 126 27.58 -10.68 -0.02
N VAL A 127 26.83 -11.74 -0.32
CA VAL A 127 25.73 -11.68 -1.31
C VAL A 127 24.55 -10.83 -0.81
N LEU A 128 24.27 -10.84 0.50
CA LEU A 128 23.21 -10.01 1.08
C LEU A 128 23.56 -8.52 1.05
N TYR A 129 24.83 -8.18 1.30
CA TYR A 129 25.30 -6.80 1.34
C TYR A 129 25.83 -6.27 0.00
N SER A 130 26.01 -7.11 -1.02
CA SER A 130 26.33 -6.62 -2.36
C SER A 130 25.11 -5.90 -2.93
N LYS A 131 25.27 -4.58 -3.17
CA LYS A 131 24.25 -3.72 -3.79
C LYS A 131 23.94 -4.14 -5.22
#